data_AF-I9A651-F1
#
_entry.id   AF-I9A651-F1
#
_cell.length_a   1.000
_cell.length_b   1.000
_cell.length_c   1.000
_cell.angle_alpha   90.00
_cell.angle_beta   90.00
_cell.angle_gamma   90.00
#
_symmetry.space_group_name_H-M   'P 1'
#
loop_
_entity.id
_entity.type
_entity.pdbx_description
1 polymer ?
#
loop_
_entity_poly.entity_id
_entity_poly.type
_entity_poly.pdbx_seq_one_letter_code
_entity_poly.pdbx_strand_id
1 'polypeptide(L)'
;MDHDRPQGWVARSAVPGFLPGGSAFRFTNSFDVQPLLALRLPGMPWGIGIGDASRGLCGGMIFAVRDLFEAGIAAPPDAEPPRRGSPLYGYLVRRLLASFDLPRGVARYYGLMRGADAYPRPRTGVAWWPGTSRPDRRGSTSDRPGSALGRPGSALGRLGVGRRSLADEWPRIRLDLDSGRLAPIGIITVHSADPLQLGLNHQVLAYAYTQVDTAVTLRVYDPNTPLERADDVTMSFDLADAGGGAQAVRITHSIAIGGRPVRAFFHSRYRWADPRPALRAHSAGLR
;
A
#
# COMPACT_ATOMS: atom_id res chain seq x y z
N MET A 1 -31.97 -32.95 -11.01
CA MET A 1 -31.36 -33.30 -9.72
C MET A 1 -30.14 -32.43 -9.59
N ASP A 2 -30.31 -31.26 -8.97
CA ASP A 2 -29.25 -30.27 -8.83
C ASP A 2 -28.41 -30.73 -7.63
N HIS A 3 -27.22 -31.25 -7.93
CA HIS A 3 -26.31 -31.75 -6.91
C HIS A 3 -25.78 -30.58 -6.09
N ASP A 4 -26.27 -30.50 -4.87
CA ASP A 4 -25.75 -29.85 -3.67
C ASP A 4 -24.21 -29.73 -3.71
N ARG A 5 -23.70 -28.66 -4.34
CA ARG A 5 -22.31 -28.25 -4.15
C ARG A 5 -22.23 -27.67 -2.75
N PRO A 6 -21.28 -28.11 -1.90
CA PRO A 6 -21.08 -27.47 -0.61
C PRO A 6 -20.84 -25.98 -0.87
N GLN A 7 -21.69 -25.14 -0.28
CA GLN A 7 -21.54 -23.69 -0.36
C GLN A 7 -20.17 -23.34 0.23
N GLY A 8 -19.33 -22.64 -0.54
CA GLY A 8 -18.02 -22.19 -0.09
C GLY A 8 -18.10 -21.44 1.23
N TRP A 9 -17.06 -21.52 2.06
CA TRP A 9 -17.11 -20.84 3.35
C TRP A 9 -17.03 -19.32 3.12
N VAL A 10 -17.78 -18.55 3.92
CA VAL A 10 -17.82 -17.09 3.83
C VAL A 10 -17.34 -16.46 5.13
N ALA A 11 -16.33 -15.60 5.03
CA ALA A 11 -15.95 -14.66 6.09
C ALA A 11 -16.25 -13.23 5.65
N ARG A 12 -16.65 -12.38 6.60
CA ARG A 12 -16.82 -10.95 6.37
C ARG A 12 -16.61 -10.19 7.67
N SER A 13 -16.08 -8.99 7.55
CA SER A 13 -16.05 -8.01 8.63
C SER A 13 -16.22 -6.61 8.05
N ALA A 14 -16.79 -5.71 8.85
CA ALA A 14 -16.91 -4.30 8.55
C ALA A 14 -16.68 -3.50 9.83
N VAL A 15 -15.99 -2.37 9.72
CA VAL A 15 -15.76 -1.45 10.84
C VAL A 15 -17.10 -0.82 11.24
N PRO A 16 -17.59 -1.03 12.46
CA PRO A 16 -18.90 -0.53 12.88
C PRO A 16 -19.00 0.99 12.78
N GLY A 17 -20.06 1.51 12.14
CA GLY A 17 -20.32 2.94 12.04
C GLY A 17 -19.47 3.70 11.01
N PHE A 18 -18.62 3.03 10.23
CA PHE A 18 -17.87 3.68 9.17
C PHE A 18 -18.49 3.40 7.78
N LEU A 19 -18.89 4.47 7.10
CA LEU A 19 -19.13 4.49 5.66
C LEU A 19 -18.48 5.75 5.07
N PRO A 20 -17.73 5.64 3.96
CA PRO A 20 -17.10 6.79 3.30
C PRO A 20 -18.06 7.97 3.09
N GLY A 21 -19.26 7.73 2.57
CA GLY A 21 -20.27 8.75 2.27
C GLY A 21 -20.71 9.59 3.48
N GLY A 22 -20.62 9.04 4.70
CA GLY A 22 -20.97 9.73 5.95
C GLY A 22 -19.77 10.20 6.78
N SER A 23 -18.60 9.59 6.59
CA SER A 23 -17.43 9.78 7.46
C SER A 23 -16.24 10.47 6.79
N ALA A 24 -16.18 10.51 5.46
CA ALA A 24 -15.06 11.09 4.72
C ALA A 24 -15.25 12.58 4.39
N PHE A 25 -14.19 13.21 3.88
CA PHE A 25 -14.28 14.57 3.35
C PHE A 25 -15.19 14.64 2.12
N ARG A 26 -15.88 15.76 1.93
CA ARG A 26 -16.78 15.99 0.78
C ARG A 26 -16.05 16.40 -0.50
N PHE A 27 -14.79 16.81 -0.38
CA PHE A 27 -13.92 17.11 -1.50
C PHE A 27 -13.04 15.91 -1.86
N THR A 28 -12.69 15.80 -3.14
CA THR A 28 -11.73 14.81 -3.61
C THR A 28 -10.29 15.29 -3.43
N ASN A 29 -9.35 14.38 -3.59
CA ASN A 29 -7.91 14.63 -3.58
C ASN A 29 -7.44 15.40 -4.82
N SER A 30 -7.89 16.64 -4.96
CA SER A 30 -7.59 17.55 -6.06
C SER A 30 -7.10 18.87 -5.50
N PHE A 31 -5.81 18.95 -5.19
CA PHE A 31 -5.18 20.15 -4.65
C PHE A 31 -4.36 20.87 -5.73
N ASP A 32 -4.21 22.19 -5.60
CA ASP A 32 -3.34 22.96 -6.50
C ASP A 32 -1.94 22.35 -6.58
N VAL A 33 -1.49 22.06 -7.80
CA VAL A 33 -0.22 21.40 -8.11
C VAL A 33 0.94 22.31 -7.72
N GLN A 34 1.69 21.96 -6.67
CA GLN A 34 2.91 22.67 -6.27
C GLN A 34 3.95 21.71 -5.65
N PRO A 35 5.27 21.99 -5.74
CA PRO A 35 6.31 21.14 -5.16
C PRO A 35 6.15 21.11 -3.64
N LEU A 36 5.72 19.98 -3.12
CA LEU A 36 5.43 19.76 -1.72
C LEU A 36 6.71 19.33 -0.99
N LEU A 37 7.61 20.28 -0.75
CA LEU A 37 8.76 20.15 0.17
C LEU A 37 9.67 18.94 -0.12
N ALA A 38 10.81 19.17 -0.78
CA ALA A 38 11.87 18.16 -0.86
C ALA A 38 12.37 17.84 0.56
N LEU A 39 11.86 16.76 1.18
CA LEU A 39 12.34 16.30 2.47
C LEU A 39 13.79 15.83 2.30
N ARG A 40 14.74 16.66 2.73
CA ARG A 40 16.16 16.32 2.80
C ARG A 40 16.38 15.52 4.08
N LEU A 41 16.44 14.19 3.97
CA LEU A 41 16.76 13.34 5.12
C LEU A 41 18.27 13.47 5.49
N PRO A 42 18.63 13.51 6.77
CA PRO A 42 20.02 13.47 7.20
C PRO A 42 20.71 12.20 6.67
N GLY A 43 21.82 12.35 5.93
CA GLY A 43 22.62 11.24 5.38
C GLY A 43 22.30 10.81 3.95
N MET A 44 21.33 11.46 3.27
CA MET A 44 21.01 11.18 1.86
C MET A 44 21.13 12.48 1.04
N PRO A 45 22.22 12.68 0.26
CA PRO A 45 22.45 13.93 -0.48
C PRO A 45 21.44 14.16 -1.62
N TRP A 46 20.76 13.11 -2.06
CA TRP A 46 19.62 13.16 -2.97
C TRP A 46 18.35 13.23 -2.13
N GLY A 47 17.67 14.38 -2.12
CA GLY A 47 16.36 14.50 -1.46
C GLY A 47 15.43 13.41 -1.96
N ILE A 48 14.67 12.77 -1.07
CA ILE A 48 13.68 11.80 -1.53
C ILE A 48 12.57 12.63 -2.20
N GLY A 49 12.26 12.31 -3.46
CA GLY A 49 11.17 12.88 -4.26
C GLY A 49 9.75 12.69 -3.70
N ILE A 50 9.61 12.57 -2.37
CA ILE A 50 8.34 12.81 -1.64
C ILE A 50 7.85 14.25 -1.93
N GLY A 51 8.77 15.11 -2.39
CA GLY A 51 8.57 16.49 -2.81
C GLY A 51 7.61 16.74 -3.97
N ASP A 52 7.15 15.70 -4.67
CA ASP A 52 6.19 15.83 -5.77
C ASP A 52 4.81 15.32 -5.39
N ALA A 53 4.24 15.86 -4.31
CA ALA A 53 2.79 15.74 -4.08
C ALA A 53 1.97 16.67 -5.01
N SER A 54 2.48 16.92 -6.22
CA SER A 54 1.75 17.44 -7.38
C SER A 54 0.53 16.59 -7.77
N ARG A 55 0.39 15.39 -7.19
CA ARG A 55 -0.74 14.48 -7.41
C ARG A 55 -1.65 14.32 -6.19
N GLY A 56 -1.52 15.21 -5.21
CA GLY A 56 -2.46 15.36 -4.09
C GLY A 56 -1.96 14.81 -2.74
N LEU A 57 -2.85 14.86 -1.75
CA LEU A 57 -2.68 14.50 -0.34
C LEU A 57 -3.42 13.21 0.05
N CYS A 58 -3.57 12.21 -0.84
CA CYS A 58 -4.35 10.99 -0.56
C CYS A 58 -3.98 10.32 0.78
N GLY A 59 -2.68 10.16 1.06
CA GLY A 59 -2.18 9.65 2.34
C GLY A 59 -2.55 10.52 3.55
N GLY A 60 -2.55 11.84 3.38
CA GLY A 60 -2.99 12.79 4.40
C GLY A 60 -4.49 12.69 4.67
N MET A 61 -5.29 12.58 3.60
CA MET A 61 -6.73 12.45 3.70
C MET A 61 -7.15 11.15 4.37
N ILE A 62 -6.58 9.99 4.01
CA ILE A 62 -6.95 8.72 4.66
C ILE A 62 -6.59 8.69 6.14
N PHE A 63 -5.44 9.26 6.54
CA PHE A 63 -5.03 9.32 7.93
C PHE A 63 -5.89 10.30 8.72
N ALA A 64 -6.25 11.44 8.12
CA ALA A 64 -7.15 12.42 8.73
C ALA A 64 -8.59 11.89 8.89
N VAL A 65 -9.15 11.21 7.89
CA VAL A 65 -10.47 10.55 7.99
C VAL A 65 -10.47 9.51 9.12
N ARG A 66 -9.38 8.73 9.24
CA ARG A 66 -9.24 7.79 10.36
C ARG A 66 -9.14 8.50 11.72
N ASP A 67 -8.36 9.57 11.83
CA ASP A 67 -8.26 10.37 13.07
C ASP A 67 -9.63 10.92 13.51
N LEU A 68 -10.39 11.47 12.55
CA LEU A 68 -11.74 12.03 12.75
C LEU A 68 -12.71 10.95 13.23
N PHE A 69 -12.73 9.81 12.53
CA PHE A 69 -13.59 8.69 12.87
C PHE A 69 -13.27 8.11 14.26
N GLU A 70 -12.00 7.86 14.57
CA GLU A 70 -11.59 7.36 15.89
C GLU A 70 -11.86 8.38 17.01
N ALA A 71 -11.94 9.67 16.70
CA ALA A 71 -12.31 10.72 17.64
C ALA A 71 -13.83 10.94 17.78
N GLY A 72 -14.66 10.28 16.97
CA GLY A 72 -16.11 10.51 16.90
C GLY A 72 -16.47 11.90 16.37
N ILE A 73 -15.64 12.48 15.49
CA ILE A 73 -15.82 13.84 14.96
C ILE A 73 -16.23 13.75 13.48
N ALA A 74 -17.31 14.43 13.12
CA ALA A 74 -17.73 14.55 11.74
C ALA A 74 -16.68 15.29 10.90
N ALA A 75 -16.49 14.87 9.64
CA ALA A 75 -15.63 15.60 8.72
C ALA A 75 -16.13 17.04 8.52
N PRO A 76 -15.22 18.01 8.30
CA PRO A 76 -15.60 19.38 7.97
C PRO A 76 -16.59 19.42 6.79
N PRO A 77 -17.60 20.31 6.84
CA PRO A 77 -18.65 20.35 5.83
C PRO A 77 -18.19 20.93 4.49
N ASP A 78 -16.94 21.41 4.41
CA ASP A 78 -16.29 21.98 3.22
C ASP A 78 -16.41 21.02 2.02
N ALA A 79 -17.00 21.52 0.93
CA ALA A 79 -17.13 20.79 -0.34
C ALA A 79 -15.90 20.97 -1.25
N GLU A 80 -15.06 21.97 -0.96
CA GLU A 80 -13.85 22.28 -1.71
C GLU A 80 -12.60 21.94 -0.90
N PRO A 81 -11.52 21.48 -1.55
CA PRO A 81 -10.25 21.22 -0.89
C PRO A 81 -9.72 22.47 -0.16
N PRO A 82 -9.15 22.33 1.05
CA PRO A 82 -8.63 23.47 1.79
C PRO A 82 -7.47 24.13 1.04
N ARG A 83 -7.51 25.47 0.95
CA ARG A 83 -6.46 26.27 0.33
C ARG A 83 -5.13 26.06 1.06
N ARG A 84 -4.02 26.14 0.31
CA ARG A 84 -2.67 26.13 0.87
C ARG A 84 -2.52 27.22 1.94
N GLY A 85 -1.84 26.89 3.04
CA GLY A 85 -1.65 27.80 4.17
C GLY A 85 -2.80 27.79 5.18
N SER A 86 -3.97 27.23 4.83
CA SER A 86 -5.05 27.03 5.80
C SER A 86 -4.66 25.99 6.87
N PRO A 87 -5.24 26.07 8.08
CA PRO A 87 -4.98 25.10 9.13
C PRO A 87 -5.34 23.65 8.74
N LEU A 88 -6.44 23.45 8.01
CA LEU A 88 -6.86 22.12 7.54
C LEU A 88 -5.87 21.56 6.51
N TYR A 89 -5.41 22.38 5.55
CA TYR A 89 -4.38 21.96 4.59
C TYR A 89 -3.08 21.56 5.32
N GLY A 90 -2.62 22.38 6.27
CA GLY A 90 -1.42 22.07 7.05
C GLY A 90 -1.55 20.77 7.84
N TYR A 91 -2.75 20.45 8.34
CA TYR A 91 -3.02 19.16 8.98
C TYR A 91 -2.95 17.99 8.01
N LEU A 92 -3.59 18.08 6.83
CA LEU A 92 -3.51 17.06 5.80
C LEU A 92 -2.07 16.79 5.37
N VAL A 93 -1.24 17.84 5.22
CA VAL A 93 0.20 17.69 4.92
C VAL A 93 0.96 16.97 6.03
N ARG A 94 0.72 17.30 7.31
CA ARG A 94 1.34 16.58 8.43
C ARG A 94 0.95 15.10 8.44
N ARG A 95 -0.31 14.79 8.13
CA ARG A 95 -0.80 13.41 8.02
C ARG A 95 -0.24 12.70 6.80
N LEU A 96 -0.03 13.39 5.68
CA LEU A 96 0.66 12.83 4.52
C LEU A 96 2.08 12.39 4.89
N LEU A 97 2.85 13.26 5.55
CA LEU A 97 4.20 12.91 6.01
C LEU A 97 4.20 11.71 6.98
N ALA A 98 3.22 11.66 7.89
CA ALA A 98 3.05 10.52 8.80
C ALA A 98 2.72 9.22 8.06
N SER A 99 1.94 9.28 6.98
CA SER A 99 1.53 8.12 6.18
C SER A 99 2.70 7.42 5.48
N PHE A 100 3.80 8.14 5.24
CA PHE A 100 5.02 7.59 4.65
C PHE A 100 5.95 6.88 5.65
N ASP A 101 5.63 6.88 6.96
CA ASP A 101 6.38 6.23 8.07
C ASP A 101 7.90 6.27 7.87
N LEU A 102 8.48 7.46 7.72
CA LEU A 102 9.89 7.61 7.39
C LEU A 102 10.82 6.99 8.45
N PRO A 103 11.90 6.29 8.04
CA PRO A 103 12.27 5.94 6.65
C PRO A 103 11.60 4.65 6.14
N ARG A 104 10.91 3.89 7.01
CA ARG A 104 10.46 2.52 6.75
C ARG A 104 9.39 2.43 5.66
N GLY A 105 8.36 3.28 5.70
CA GLY A 105 7.27 3.24 4.73
C GLY A 105 7.74 3.59 3.32
N VAL A 106 8.58 4.60 3.18
CA VAL A 106 9.24 4.94 1.90
C VAL A 106 10.13 3.79 1.40
N ALA A 107 10.91 3.14 2.28
CA ALA A 107 11.66 1.95 1.89
C ALA A 107 10.72 0.80 1.43
N ARG A 108 9.53 0.66 2.01
CA ARG A 108 8.51 -0.31 1.59
C ARG A 108 7.99 0.00 0.18
N TYR A 109 7.64 1.25 -0.10
CA TYR A 109 7.28 1.69 -1.46
C TYR A 109 8.39 1.34 -2.45
N TYR A 110 9.64 1.72 -2.18
CA TYR A 110 10.74 1.43 -3.10
C TYR A 110 11.00 -0.06 -3.33
N GLY A 111 10.97 -0.86 -2.27
CA GLY A 111 11.15 -2.30 -2.37
C GLY A 111 10.07 -2.97 -3.22
N LEU A 112 8.83 -2.50 -3.13
CA LEU A 112 7.72 -3.01 -3.92
C LEU A 112 7.70 -2.46 -5.35
N MET A 113 7.97 -1.16 -5.54
CA MET A 113 8.08 -0.55 -6.87
C MET A 113 9.14 -1.25 -7.71
N ARG A 114 10.31 -1.56 -7.13
CA ARG A 114 11.43 -2.22 -7.85
C ARG A 114 11.23 -3.72 -8.07
N GLY A 115 10.44 -4.38 -7.22
CA GLY A 115 10.29 -5.83 -7.26
C GLY A 115 9.59 -6.29 -8.54
N ALA A 116 9.92 -7.50 -8.99
CA ALA A 116 9.26 -8.12 -10.14
C ALA A 116 7.81 -8.51 -9.83
N ASP A 117 6.94 -8.48 -10.84
CA ASP A 117 5.54 -8.94 -10.71
C ASP A 117 5.42 -10.45 -10.63
N ALA A 118 6.33 -11.16 -11.28
CA ALA A 118 6.46 -12.61 -11.21
C ALA A 118 7.92 -13.03 -11.36
N TYR A 119 8.26 -14.18 -10.79
CA TYR A 119 9.54 -14.83 -11.02
C TYR A 119 9.31 -16.12 -11.82
N PRO A 120 10.13 -16.41 -12.85
CA PRO A 120 10.11 -17.71 -13.50
C PRO A 120 10.35 -18.81 -12.46
N ARG A 121 9.60 -19.91 -12.55
CA ARG A 121 9.97 -21.11 -11.77
C ARG A 121 11.37 -21.55 -12.21
N PRO A 122 12.27 -21.92 -11.28
CA PRO A 122 13.44 -22.69 -11.66
C PRO A 122 12.94 -23.94 -12.42
N ARG A 123 13.47 -24.21 -13.61
CA ARG A 123 13.19 -25.47 -14.30
C ARG A 123 13.65 -26.60 -13.37
N THR A 124 12.73 -27.42 -12.90
CA THR A 124 13.08 -28.69 -12.26
C THR A 124 13.67 -29.60 -13.35
N GLY A 125 14.98 -29.84 -13.28
CA GLY A 125 15.77 -30.67 -14.21
C GLY A 125 16.94 -29.84 -14.76
N VAL A 126 18.20 -30.09 -14.43
CA VAL A 126 18.91 -31.35 -14.21
C VAL A 126 19.92 -31.16 -13.08
N ALA A 127 19.91 -32.05 -12.07
CA ALA A 127 21.05 -32.20 -11.17
C ALA A 127 22.18 -32.83 -11.98
N TRP A 128 23.12 -32.01 -12.46
CA TRP A 128 24.39 -32.51 -12.96
C TRP A 128 25.18 -33.05 -11.77
N TRP A 129 25.39 -34.37 -11.74
CA TRP A 129 26.34 -35.02 -10.85
C TRP A 129 27.58 -35.37 -11.67
N PRO A 130 28.72 -34.65 -11.54
CA PRO A 130 29.96 -35.11 -12.14
C PRO A 130 30.62 -36.10 -11.18
N GLY A 131 30.38 -37.38 -11.42
CA GLY A 131 31.20 -38.47 -10.91
C GLY A 131 31.90 -39.16 -12.08
N THR A 132 33.21 -39.35 -11.96
CA THR A 132 34.17 -39.95 -12.91
C THR A 132 34.70 -38.95 -13.96
N SER A 133 35.96 -38.50 -13.92
CA SER A 133 37.20 -39.28 -13.85
C SER A 133 38.38 -38.44 -13.35
N ARG A 134 39.26 -39.02 -12.53
CA ARG A 134 40.62 -38.51 -12.29
C ARG A 134 41.43 -38.58 -13.61
N PRO A 135 42.32 -37.62 -13.86
CA PRO A 135 43.73 -37.93 -13.62
C PRO A 135 44.50 -36.80 -12.91
N ASP A 136 45.54 -37.22 -12.19
CA ASP A 136 46.54 -36.37 -11.55
C ASP A 136 47.22 -35.41 -12.53
N ARG A 137 47.45 -34.17 -12.12
CA ARG A 137 48.76 -33.50 -12.25
C ARG A 137 48.84 -32.21 -11.42
N ARG A 138 49.98 -32.09 -10.73
CA ARG A 138 50.46 -30.93 -9.96
C ARG A 138 50.40 -29.64 -10.77
N GLY A 139 50.03 -28.55 -10.09
CA GLY A 139 50.18 -27.18 -10.59
C GLY A 139 49.77 -26.18 -9.51
N SER A 140 50.78 -25.64 -8.82
CA SER A 140 50.69 -24.56 -7.85
C SER A 140 50.25 -23.26 -8.53
N THR A 141 49.26 -22.55 -7.96
CA THR A 141 49.37 -21.11 -7.65
C THR A 141 48.27 -20.68 -6.69
N SER A 142 48.65 -19.74 -5.84
CA SER A 142 47.87 -19.02 -4.83
C SER A 142 46.69 -18.26 -5.42
N ASP A 143 45.52 -18.34 -4.78
CA ASP A 143 44.59 -17.22 -4.72
C ASP A 143 43.73 -17.27 -3.43
N ARG A 144 43.61 -16.11 -2.81
CA ARG A 144 42.95 -15.88 -1.52
C ARG A 144 41.42 -15.99 -1.65
N PRO A 145 40.68 -16.55 -0.67
CA PRO A 145 39.23 -16.47 -0.69
C PRO A 145 38.76 -15.12 -0.15
N GLY A 146 38.21 -14.28 -1.02
CA GLY A 146 37.37 -13.15 -0.65
C GLY A 146 36.05 -13.65 -0.06
N SER A 147 35.79 -13.30 1.18
CA SER A 147 34.57 -13.64 1.93
C SER A 147 33.36 -12.86 1.39
N ALA A 148 32.67 -13.40 0.39
CA ALA A 148 31.31 -12.99 0.08
C ALA A 148 30.33 -13.74 0.99
N LEU A 149 30.13 -13.21 2.21
CA LEU A 149 28.99 -13.57 3.07
C LEU A 149 27.69 -13.10 2.40
N GLY A 150 27.20 -13.88 1.45
CA GLY A 150 25.84 -13.77 0.94
C GLY A 150 24.87 -14.12 2.07
N ARG A 151 24.21 -13.10 2.65
CA ARG A 151 23.10 -13.31 3.59
C ARG A 151 22.04 -14.17 2.88
N PRO A 152 21.55 -15.26 3.49
CA PRO A 152 20.50 -16.05 2.87
C PRO A 152 19.24 -15.19 2.74
N GLY A 153 18.93 -14.77 1.51
CA GLY A 153 17.65 -14.15 1.18
C GLY A 153 16.56 -15.15 1.50
N SER A 154 15.68 -14.81 2.44
CA SER A 154 14.52 -15.62 2.79
C SER A 154 13.74 -15.98 1.52
N ALA A 155 13.12 -17.16 1.48
CA ALA A 155 12.37 -17.67 0.33
C ALA A 155 11.33 -16.67 -0.23
N LEU A 156 10.89 -15.69 0.58
CA LEU A 156 10.00 -14.58 0.24
C LEU A 156 10.61 -13.54 -0.73
N GLY A 157 11.94 -13.39 -0.76
CA GLY A 157 12.64 -12.48 -1.67
C GLY A 157 12.54 -12.87 -3.15
N ARG A 158 12.15 -14.12 -3.44
CA ARG A 158 11.93 -14.68 -4.78
C ARG A 158 10.46 -14.72 -5.20
N LEU A 159 9.55 -14.14 -4.40
CA LEU A 159 8.14 -14.02 -4.76
C LEU A 159 7.88 -12.68 -5.44
N GLY A 160 6.99 -12.69 -6.44
CA GLY A 160 6.48 -11.48 -7.07
C GLY A 160 5.80 -10.54 -6.05
N VAL A 161 5.82 -9.24 -6.32
CA VAL A 161 5.35 -8.19 -5.38
C VAL A 161 3.89 -8.39 -4.93
N GLY A 162 3.01 -8.83 -5.83
CA GLY A 162 1.61 -9.13 -5.52
C GLY A 162 1.48 -10.30 -4.54
N ARG A 163 2.27 -11.38 -4.71
CA ARG A 163 2.25 -12.53 -3.79
C ARG A 163 2.67 -12.13 -2.38
N ARG A 164 3.68 -11.26 -2.25
CA ARG A 164 4.08 -10.72 -0.95
C ARG A 164 2.97 -9.91 -0.28
N SER A 165 2.16 -9.19 -1.07
CA SER A 165 0.99 -8.45 -0.57
C SER A 165 -0.04 -9.42 0.01
N LEU A 166 -0.39 -10.48 -0.73
CA LEU A 166 -1.35 -11.49 -0.28
C LEU A 166 -0.85 -12.28 0.93
N ALA A 167 0.43 -12.67 0.95
CA ALA A 167 0.98 -13.50 2.03
C ALA A 167 1.25 -12.71 3.32
N ASP A 168 1.86 -11.51 3.20
CA ASP A 168 2.38 -10.78 4.35
C ASP A 168 1.45 -9.66 4.85
N GLU A 169 0.64 -9.08 3.95
CA GLU A 169 -0.09 -7.83 4.24
C GLU A 169 -1.58 -8.06 4.43
N TRP A 170 -2.20 -8.97 3.66
CA TRP A 170 -3.60 -9.33 3.86
C TRP A 170 -3.93 -9.79 5.30
N PRO A 171 -3.16 -10.69 5.95
CA PRO A 171 -3.45 -11.09 7.33
C PRO A 171 -3.47 -9.92 8.32
N ARG A 172 -2.65 -8.90 8.11
CA ARG A 172 -2.62 -7.69 8.96
C ARG A 172 -3.83 -6.79 8.72
N ILE A 173 -4.20 -6.59 7.46
CA ILE A 173 -5.40 -5.84 7.07
C ILE A 173 -6.65 -6.52 7.64
N ARG A 174 -6.76 -7.84 7.46
CA ARG A 174 -7.84 -8.64 8.02
C ARG A 174 -7.90 -8.52 9.54
N LEU A 175 -6.77 -8.63 10.24
CA LEU A 175 -6.72 -8.50 11.69
C LEU A 175 -7.26 -7.14 12.17
N ASP A 176 -6.92 -6.05 11.48
CA ASP A 176 -7.46 -4.73 11.80
C ASP A 176 -8.98 -4.68 11.60
N LEU A 177 -9.49 -5.15 10.47
CA LEU A 177 -10.92 -5.16 10.16
C LEU A 177 -11.71 -6.08 11.10
N ASP A 178 -11.20 -7.26 11.42
CA ASP A 178 -11.77 -8.19 12.41
C ASP A 178 -11.77 -7.59 13.82
N SER A 179 -10.84 -6.67 14.11
CA SER A 179 -10.79 -5.91 15.36
C SER A 179 -11.62 -4.62 15.35
N GLY A 180 -12.42 -4.37 14.30
CA GLY A 180 -13.19 -3.13 14.15
C GLY A 180 -12.34 -1.88 13.93
N ARG A 181 -11.12 -2.01 13.40
CA ARG A 181 -10.23 -0.88 13.07
C ARG A 181 -10.12 -0.69 11.56
N LEU A 182 -10.14 0.58 11.13
CA LEU A 182 -9.87 0.93 9.73
C LEU A 182 -8.40 0.61 9.40
N ALA A 183 -8.14 0.13 8.18
CA ALA A 183 -6.81 -0.29 7.76
C ALA A 183 -6.29 0.59 6.60
N PRO A 184 -5.35 1.52 6.87
CA PRO A 184 -4.64 2.26 5.84
C PRO A 184 -3.82 1.33 4.95
N ILE A 185 -3.95 1.48 3.64
CA ILE A 185 -3.26 0.64 2.64
C ILE A 185 -2.50 1.51 1.67
N GLY A 186 -1.20 1.25 1.53
CA GLY A 186 -0.41 1.75 0.41
C GLY A 186 -0.60 0.89 -0.83
N ILE A 187 -0.88 1.52 -1.97
CA ILE A 187 -1.15 0.88 -3.26
C ILE A 187 0.01 1.14 -4.22
N ILE A 188 0.57 0.07 -4.79
CA ILE A 188 1.70 0.15 -5.73
C ILE A 188 1.18 -0.02 -7.15
N THR A 189 1.39 1.00 -7.98
CA THR A 189 0.88 1.05 -9.35
C THR A 189 1.99 0.94 -10.39
N VAL A 190 3.20 1.36 -10.06
CA VAL A 190 4.32 1.50 -11.00
C VAL A 190 5.42 0.50 -10.73
N HIS A 191 6.06 0.02 -11.80
CA HIS A 191 7.35 -0.68 -11.75
C HIS A 191 8.45 0.32 -12.07
N SER A 192 9.17 0.78 -11.05
CA SER A 192 10.23 1.77 -11.23
C SER A 192 11.27 1.71 -10.11
N ALA A 193 12.50 2.07 -10.45
CA ALA A 193 13.57 2.34 -9.47
C ALA A 193 13.73 3.85 -9.21
N ASP A 194 12.99 4.69 -9.95
CA ASP A 194 13.07 6.16 -9.85
C ASP A 194 12.30 6.66 -8.62
N PRO A 195 12.99 7.32 -7.66
CA PRO A 195 12.36 7.89 -6.48
C PRO A 195 11.35 8.99 -6.76
N LEU A 196 11.46 9.68 -7.90
CA LEU A 196 10.53 10.74 -8.30
C LEU A 196 9.16 10.17 -8.71
N GLN A 197 9.08 8.87 -8.99
CA GLN A 197 7.82 8.20 -9.33
C GLN A 197 7.03 7.71 -8.12
N LEU A 198 7.50 7.99 -6.89
CA LEU A 198 6.80 7.61 -5.67
C LEU A 198 5.35 8.13 -5.65
N GLY A 199 5.12 9.36 -6.13
CA GLY A 199 3.80 9.99 -6.22
C GLY A 199 2.87 9.40 -7.29
N LEU A 200 3.31 8.41 -8.07
CA LEU A 200 2.42 7.63 -8.95
C LEU A 200 1.68 6.53 -8.18
N ASN A 201 2.16 6.16 -7.00
CA ASN A 201 1.47 5.24 -6.12
C ASN A 201 0.28 5.94 -5.42
N HIS A 202 -0.54 5.16 -4.73
CA HIS A 202 -1.76 5.68 -4.11
C HIS A 202 -1.92 5.17 -2.68
N GLN A 203 -2.87 5.75 -1.95
CA GLN A 203 -3.24 5.29 -0.61
C GLN A 203 -4.77 5.26 -0.47
N VAL A 204 -5.27 4.18 0.13
CA VAL A 204 -6.70 3.96 0.39
C VAL A 204 -6.91 3.51 1.83
N LEU A 205 -8.15 3.55 2.32
CA LEU A 205 -8.50 3.13 3.68
C LEU A 205 -9.52 2.00 3.63
N ALA A 206 -9.11 0.77 3.92
CA ALA A 206 -10.02 -0.36 3.98
C ALA A 206 -10.91 -0.27 5.23
N TYR A 207 -12.19 -0.59 5.03
CA TYR A 207 -13.20 -0.53 6.08
C TYR A 207 -14.09 -1.77 6.17
N ALA A 208 -14.09 -2.63 5.14
CA ALA A 208 -14.77 -3.91 5.20
C ALA A 208 -14.13 -4.91 4.23
N TYR A 209 -14.45 -6.19 4.42
CA TYR A 209 -14.14 -7.23 3.46
C TYR A 209 -15.21 -8.31 3.42
N THR A 210 -15.30 -9.00 2.28
CA THR A 210 -15.94 -10.31 2.16
C THR A 210 -14.92 -11.26 1.53
N GLN A 211 -14.83 -12.48 2.08
CA GLN A 211 -14.01 -13.56 1.58
C GLN A 211 -14.89 -14.78 1.35
N VAL A 212 -14.87 -15.31 0.13
CA VAL A 212 -15.51 -16.58 -0.24
C VAL A 212 -14.41 -17.54 -0.65
N ASP A 213 -14.22 -18.60 0.12
CA ASP A 213 -13.08 -19.52 -0.04
C ASP A 213 -11.73 -18.76 -0.02
N THR A 214 -11.09 -18.63 -1.17
CA THR A 214 -9.83 -17.89 -1.35
C THR A 214 -10.02 -16.51 -1.97
N ALA A 215 -11.18 -16.21 -2.56
CA ALA A 215 -11.47 -14.93 -3.17
C ALA A 215 -11.79 -13.87 -2.11
N VAL A 216 -11.07 -12.76 -2.11
CA VAL A 216 -11.25 -11.64 -1.18
C VAL A 216 -11.68 -10.41 -1.97
N THR A 217 -12.70 -9.71 -1.45
CA THR A 217 -13.10 -8.37 -1.88
C THR A 217 -13.05 -7.43 -0.69
N LEU A 218 -12.18 -6.43 -0.77
CA LEU A 218 -12.12 -5.31 0.16
C LEU A 218 -13.05 -4.19 -0.30
N ARG A 219 -13.72 -3.54 0.65
CA ARG A 219 -14.33 -2.22 0.47
C ARG A 219 -13.38 -1.18 1.04
N VAL A 220 -13.10 -0.14 0.27
CA VAL A 220 -12.09 0.88 0.61
C VAL A 220 -12.64 2.27 0.42
N TYR A 221 -12.25 3.22 1.26
CA TYR A 221 -12.36 4.65 0.96
C TYR A 221 -11.17 5.05 0.08
N ASP A 222 -11.48 5.63 -1.08
CA ASP A 222 -10.52 6.21 -2.01
C ASP A 222 -10.73 7.74 -2.08
N PRO A 223 -9.76 8.55 -1.61
CA PRO A 223 -9.86 10.01 -1.64
C PRO A 223 -9.98 10.62 -3.05
N ASN A 224 -9.67 9.88 -4.11
CA ASN A 224 -9.84 10.35 -5.49
C ASN A 224 -11.27 10.15 -6.01
N THR A 225 -12.10 9.36 -5.34
CA THR A 225 -13.46 9.06 -5.76
C THR A 225 -14.44 10.08 -5.17
N PRO A 226 -15.34 10.69 -5.98
CA PRO A 226 -16.39 11.58 -5.47
C PRO A 226 -17.26 10.92 -4.41
N LEU A 227 -17.75 11.71 -3.45
CA LEU A 227 -18.44 11.21 -2.26
C LEU A 227 -19.67 10.36 -2.60
N GLU A 228 -20.38 10.70 -3.67
CA GLU A 228 -21.59 10.00 -4.14
C GLU A 228 -21.33 8.54 -4.54
N ARG A 229 -20.07 8.21 -4.87
CA ARG A 229 -19.64 6.86 -5.24
C ARG A 229 -18.62 6.28 -4.25
N ALA A 230 -18.31 6.99 -3.17
CA ALA A 230 -17.22 6.64 -2.26
C ALA A 230 -17.49 5.32 -1.52
N ASP A 231 -18.76 4.96 -1.31
CA ASP A 231 -19.13 3.72 -0.65
C ASP A 231 -18.84 2.49 -1.53
N ASP A 232 -18.85 2.61 -2.85
CA ASP A 232 -18.79 1.46 -3.78
C ASP A 232 -17.40 1.08 -4.26
N VAL A 233 -16.36 1.70 -3.71
CA VAL A 233 -14.98 1.43 -4.14
C VAL A 233 -14.49 0.10 -3.57
N THR A 234 -13.98 -0.76 -4.46
CA THR A 234 -13.55 -2.12 -4.12
C THR A 234 -12.15 -2.44 -4.65
N MET A 235 -11.51 -3.40 -3.99
CA MET A 235 -10.29 -4.06 -4.45
C MET A 235 -10.39 -5.56 -4.18
N SER A 236 -10.21 -6.39 -5.19
CA SER A 236 -10.38 -7.84 -5.12
C SER A 236 -9.15 -8.61 -5.59
N PHE A 237 -8.85 -9.73 -4.95
CA PHE A 237 -7.75 -10.63 -5.24
C PHE A 237 -8.08 -12.05 -4.76
N ASP A 238 -7.35 -13.06 -5.26
CA ASP A 238 -7.54 -14.47 -4.87
C ASP A 238 -6.32 -14.99 -4.11
N LEU A 239 -6.50 -15.49 -2.90
CA LEU A 239 -5.44 -16.06 -2.07
C LEU A 239 -4.83 -17.34 -2.68
N ALA A 240 -5.54 -18.04 -3.56
CA ALA A 240 -4.98 -19.15 -4.33
C ALA A 240 -3.80 -18.70 -5.20
N ASP A 241 -3.81 -17.44 -5.66
CA ASP A 241 -2.71 -16.86 -6.43
C ASP A 241 -1.44 -16.73 -5.59
N ALA A 242 -1.50 -16.73 -4.25
CA ALA A 242 -0.30 -16.75 -3.41
C ALA A 242 0.43 -18.10 -3.45
N GLY A 243 -0.28 -19.20 -3.75
CA GLY A 243 0.15 -20.58 -3.52
C GLY A 243 1.03 -21.24 -4.58
N GLY A 244 0.93 -20.91 -5.88
CA GLY A 244 1.88 -21.54 -6.82
C GLY A 244 1.69 -21.32 -8.32
N GLY A 245 2.25 -20.23 -8.86
CA GLY A 245 2.37 -20.01 -10.31
C GLY A 245 3.51 -19.05 -10.66
N ALA A 246 4.00 -19.14 -11.90
CA ALA A 246 4.99 -18.21 -12.47
C ALA A 246 4.35 -16.90 -12.98
N GLN A 247 3.04 -16.71 -12.76
CA GLN A 247 2.28 -15.54 -13.20
C GLN A 247 2.14 -14.52 -12.07
N ALA A 248 1.97 -13.26 -12.48
CA ALA A 248 1.65 -12.16 -11.59
C ALA A 248 0.27 -12.37 -10.95
N VAL A 249 0.12 -11.96 -9.69
CA VAL A 249 -1.18 -11.99 -9.01
C VAL A 249 -2.12 -11.01 -9.71
N ARG A 250 -3.37 -11.42 -9.92
CA ARG A 250 -4.39 -10.52 -10.47
C ARG A 250 -5.08 -9.79 -9.33
N ILE A 251 -4.91 -8.47 -9.29
CA ILE A 251 -5.66 -7.57 -8.39
C ILE A 251 -6.57 -6.72 -9.27
N THR A 252 -7.88 -6.77 -9.00
CA THR A 252 -8.90 -5.96 -9.69
C THR A 252 -9.43 -4.89 -8.73
N HIS A 253 -9.81 -3.74 -9.25
CA HIS A 253 -10.27 -2.64 -8.40
C HIS A 253 -11.12 -1.62 -9.16
N SER A 254 -11.88 -0.81 -8.42
CA SER A 254 -12.55 0.40 -8.92
C SER A 254 -11.89 1.70 -8.45
N ILE A 255 -10.76 1.63 -7.74
CA ILE A 255 -9.99 2.77 -7.23
C ILE A 255 -9.66 3.76 -8.37
N ALA A 256 -9.90 5.05 -8.15
CA ALA A 256 -9.72 6.13 -9.12
C ALA A 256 -8.24 6.54 -9.26
N ILE A 257 -7.43 5.61 -9.77
CA ILE A 257 -6.01 5.81 -10.09
C ILE A 257 -5.77 5.97 -11.60
N GLY A 258 -6.76 6.44 -12.37
CA GLY A 258 -6.58 6.73 -13.80
C GLY A 258 -6.26 5.50 -14.65
N GLY A 259 -6.91 4.36 -14.36
CA GLY A 259 -6.76 3.11 -15.12
C GLY A 259 -5.44 2.36 -14.91
N ARG A 260 -4.52 2.87 -14.08
CA ARG A 260 -3.28 2.17 -13.72
C ARG A 260 -3.60 0.87 -12.96
N PRO A 261 -2.80 -0.20 -13.14
CA PRO A 261 -3.01 -1.44 -12.42
C PRO A 261 -2.59 -1.31 -10.95
N VAL A 262 -3.05 -2.25 -10.12
CA VAL A 262 -2.47 -2.50 -8.79
C VAL A 262 -1.55 -3.71 -8.89
N ARG A 263 -0.25 -3.49 -8.72
CA ARG A 263 0.80 -4.54 -8.74
C ARG A 263 0.95 -5.20 -7.38
N ALA A 264 0.83 -4.40 -6.33
CA ALA A 264 1.02 -4.79 -4.94
C ALA A 264 0.31 -3.81 -4.01
N PHE A 265 0.14 -4.22 -2.76
CA PHE A 265 -0.34 -3.36 -1.68
C PHE A 265 0.37 -3.70 -0.38
N PHE A 266 0.30 -2.81 0.59
CA PHE A 266 0.82 -3.09 1.94
C PHE A 266 0.04 -2.37 3.01
N HIS A 267 0.02 -2.95 4.22
CA HIS A 267 -0.58 -2.34 5.40
C HIS A 267 0.29 -1.16 5.87
N SER A 268 -0.27 0.05 5.86
CA SER A 268 0.44 1.24 6.28
C SER A 268 0.35 1.41 7.79
N ARG A 269 1.51 1.64 8.43
CA ARG A 269 1.56 1.88 9.86
C ARG A 269 0.85 3.18 10.21
N TYR A 270 -0.15 3.08 11.08
CA TYR A 270 -0.91 4.23 11.55
C TYR A 270 -0.51 4.64 12.97
N ARG A 271 -0.53 5.95 13.22
CA ARG A 271 -0.45 6.56 14.55
C ARG A 271 -1.50 7.66 14.63
N TRP A 272 -2.42 7.54 15.58
CA TRP A 272 -3.47 8.54 15.82
C TRP A 272 -2.87 9.91 16.12
N ALA A 273 -3.54 10.96 15.63
CA ALA A 273 -3.23 12.35 15.96
C ALA A 273 -4.55 13.11 16.21
N ASP A 274 -4.58 13.95 17.25
CA ASP A 274 -5.79 14.72 17.59
C ASP A 274 -6.14 15.72 16.47
N PRO A 275 -7.30 15.61 15.80
CA PRO A 275 -7.70 16.53 14.74
C PRO A 275 -8.18 17.89 15.29
N ARG A 276 -8.61 17.96 16.56
CA ARG A 276 -9.31 19.14 17.12
C ARG A 276 -8.56 20.46 17.01
N PRO A 277 -7.23 20.54 17.24
CA PRO A 277 -6.50 21.81 17.10
C PRO A 277 -6.58 22.37 15.68
N ALA A 278 -6.47 21.51 14.66
CA ALA A 278 -6.55 21.93 13.26
C ALA A 278 -7.96 22.36 12.88
N LEU A 279 -8.97 21.62 13.33
CA LEU A 279 -10.38 21.95 13.07
C LEU A 279 -10.80 23.28 13.70
N ARG A 280 -10.43 23.51 14.97
CA ARG A 280 -10.71 24.79 15.65
C ARG A 280 -10.09 25.97 14.92
N ALA A 281 -8.84 25.84 14.49
CA ALA A 281 -8.15 26.88 13.74
C ALA A 281 -8.78 27.09 12.35
N HIS A 282 -9.19 26.02 11.67
CA HIS A 282 -9.90 26.09 10.39
C HIS A 282 -11.22 26.85 10.53
N SER A 283 -12.06 26.48 11.51
CA SER A 283 -13.33 27.17 11.76
C SER A 283 -13.15 28.64 12.17
N ALA A 284 -12.07 28.98 12.87
CA ALA A 284 -11.77 30.37 13.24
C ALA A 284 -11.32 31.22 12.04
N GLY A 285 -10.61 30.64 11.07
CA GLY A 285 -10.17 31.33 9.85
C GLY A 285 -11.24 31.46 8.76
N LEU A 286 -12.40 30.83 8.95
CA LEU A 286 -13.59 30.99 8.08
C LEU A 286 -14.50 32.15 8.54
N ARG A 287 -14.28 32.72 9.72
CA ARG A 287 -15.00 33.89 10.24
C ARG A 287 -14.26 35.17 9.88
#